data_AF-A0A1F6SAK0-F1
#
_entry.id   AF-A0A1F6SAK0-F1
#
_cell.length_a   1.000
_cell.length_b   1.000
_cell.length_c   1.000
_cell.angle_alpha   90.00
_cell.angle_beta   90.00
_cell.angle_gamma   90.00
#
_symmetry.space_group_name_H-M   'P 1'
#
loop_
_entity.id
_entity.type
_entity.pdbx_description
1 polymer ?
#
loop_
_entity_poly.entity_id
_entity_poly.type
_entity_poly.pdbx_seq_one_letter_code
_entity_poly.pdbx_strand_id
1 'polypeptide(L)'
;MTRSADYTIQGFLYQFNKTLLEILNSNNDSIITIEGIEDIDIESKSDIELVQCKYHESSKKFNLSAVYKPILQMLKHFYNNQDKKISYKLYCYFPSQTTEKLAITFDQLKEVINSENDSLSSLIEELRKYLTKGDGFIKEFITRFVIEFGNSYDELTKQNYTALKNNGFNDSDIETLIYPNAINEIASYAIKHNIDHRKLKKDDLINKLTSIKTTIISKWTRELKNFDKILQTKRKQLKVNLDKNSRLRYFIINDLSLDDFNDLIVTFISDYIEKYHFKAHLHNKTPLFCLDCSIDAFKDINLRLYKKDIKVNNGYIIDGHWDEKAFFREPIVNKNNKEFLIRLMHHSSNDIAVLNKYKCDDLFIIGDCNIEGLEQQDITIESLELNKIQQVKYVMGMSNVYE
;
A
#
# COMPACT_ATOMS: atom_id res chain seq x y z
N MET A 1 0.54 19.73 31.36
CA MET A 1 1.13 19.25 30.08
C MET A 1 0.56 17.88 29.79
N THR A 2 -0.42 17.80 28.90
CA THR A 2 -0.98 16.55 28.43
C THR A 2 0.14 15.76 27.73
N ARG A 3 0.49 14.57 28.24
CA ARG A 3 1.35 13.63 27.52
C ARG A 3 0.59 13.20 26.27
N SER A 4 0.85 13.86 25.16
CA SER A 4 0.25 13.53 23.88
C SER A 4 0.97 12.29 23.34
N ALA A 5 0.22 11.22 23.03
CA ALA A 5 0.76 9.91 22.64
C ALA A 5 1.65 10.01 21.38
N ASP A 6 1.32 10.96 20.51
CA ASP A 6 2.05 11.40 19.31
C ASP A 6 3.54 11.63 19.57
N TYR A 7 3.94 12.43 20.56
CA TYR A 7 5.37 12.69 20.83
C TYR A 7 6.14 11.43 21.27
N THR A 8 5.48 10.52 21.97
CA THR A 8 6.12 9.28 22.43
C THR A 8 6.33 8.33 21.26
N ILE A 9 5.30 8.19 20.39
CA ILE A 9 5.38 7.38 19.17
C ILE A 9 6.43 7.94 18.22
N GLN A 10 6.47 9.25 18.01
CA GLN A 10 7.50 9.91 17.19
C GLN A 10 8.91 9.64 17.74
N GLY A 11 9.10 9.67 19.07
CA GLY A 11 10.38 9.34 19.69
C GLY A 11 10.86 7.93 19.35
N PHE A 12 9.97 6.93 19.46
CA PHE A 12 10.30 5.55 19.09
C PHE A 12 10.56 5.39 17.59
N LEU A 13 9.77 6.02 16.73
CA LEU A 13 9.99 5.96 15.28
C LEU A 13 11.31 6.64 14.88
N TYR A 14 11.69 7.73 15.54
CA TYR A 14 12.97 8.41 15.33
C TYR A 14 14.14 7.51 15.74
N GLN A 15 14.01 6.86 16.90
CA GLN A 15 14.98 5.88 17.36
C GLN A 15 15.12 4.73 16.36
N PHE A 16 14.03 4.10 15.92
CA PHE A 16 14.09 3.00 14.95
C PHE A 16 14.70 3.41 13.62
N ASN A 17 14.43 4.63 13.17
CA ASN A 17 15.08 5.20 12.00
C ASN A 17 16.59 5.35 12.21
N LYS A 18 17.03 5.82 13.37
CA LYS A 18 18.46 5.92 13.67
C LYS A 18 19.09 4.53 13.80
N THR A 19 18.42 3.57 14.43
CA THR A 19 18.85 2.17 14.50
C THR A 19 19.05 1.60 13.09
N LEU A 20 18.10 1.82 12.18
CA LEU A 20 18.22 1.37 10.79
C LEU A 20 19.46 1.95 10.12
N LEU A 21 19.67 3.26 10.28
CA LEU A 21 20.80 3.95 9.68
C LEU A 21 22.14 3.41 10.20
N GLU A 22 22.25 3.17 11.51
CA GLU A 22 23.44 2.56 12.12
C GLU A 22 23.67 1.14 11.61
N ILE A 23 22.61 0.32 11.50
CA ILE A 23 22.72 -1.04 10.93
C ILE A 23 23.25 -1.00 9.50
N LEU A 24 22.67 -0.16 8.64
CA LEU A 24 23.03 -0.11 7.22
C LEU A 24 24.44 0.42 6.97
N ASN A 25 24.93 1.30 7.85
CA ASN A 25 26.27 1.89 7.77
C ASN A 25 27.34 1.12 8.56
N SER A 26 26.94 0.18 9.41
CA SER A 26 27.87 -0.66 10.17
C SER A 26 28.65 -1.65 9.30
N ASN A 27 29.76 -2.15 9.85
CA ASN A 27 30.50 -3.25 9.25
C ASN A 27 29.71 -4.56 9.42
N ASN A 28 29.92 -5.52 8.52
CA ASN A 28 29.19 -6.78 8.54
C ASN A 28 29.47 -7.65 9.78
N ASP A 29 30.60 -7.43 10.46
CA ASP A 29 30.96 -8.12 11.69
C ASP A 29 30.46 -7.42 12.97
N SER A 30 29.98 -6.17 12.86
CA SER A 30 29.39 -5.45 13.99
C SER A 30 28.08 -6.09 14.42
N ILE A 31 27.87 -6.16 15.74
CA ILE A 31 26.63 -6.63 16.35
C ILE A 31 25.90 -5.40 16.89
N ILE A 32 24.65 -5.22 16.48
CA ILE A 32 23.81 -4.13 16.97
C ILE A 32 22.75 -4.71 17.89
N THR A 33 22.73 -4.23 19.12
CA THR A 33 21.68 -4.55 20.10
C THR A 33 20.67 -3.41 20.10
N ILE A 34 19.43 -3.73 19.77
CA ILE A 34 18.32 -2.78 19.74
C ILE A 34 17.69 -2.73 21.14
N GLU A 35 17.50 -1.55 21.72
CA GLU A 35 16.99 -1.42 23.10
C GLU A 35 17.86 -2.23 24.09
N GLY A 36 19.17 -1.94 24.08
CA GLY A 36 20.17 -2.61 24.89
C GLY A 36 20.42 -1.92 26.23
N ILE A 37 21.67 -1.52 26.47
CA ILE A 37 22.04 -0.64 27.57
C ILE A 37 21.47 0.75 27.32
N GLU A 38 21.66 1.26 26.10
CA GLU A 38 20.98 2.45 25.58
C GLU A 38 20.05 2.04 24.41
N ASP A 39 19.42 3.02 23.77
CA ASP A 39 18.49 2.78 22.67
C ASP A 39 19.12 1.95 21.52
N ILE A 40 20.43 2.12 21.26
CA ILE A 40 21.21 1.37 20.25
C ILE A 40 22.61 1.09 20.80
N ASP A 41 23.00 -0.17 20.92
CA ASP A 41 24.37 -0.55 21.27
C ASP A 41 25.08 -1.16 20.05
N ILE A 42 26.23 -0.64 19.68
CA ILE A 42 27.02 -1.08 18.53
C ILE A 42 28.31 -1.71 19.04
N GLU A 43 28.42 -3.02 18.95
CA GLU A 43 29.62 -3.78 19.33
C GLU A 43 30.42 -4.14 18.09
N SER A 44 31.64 -3.62 18.01
CA SER A 44 32.65 -3.98 17.02
C SER A 44 33.79 -4.75 17.69
N LYS A 45 34.74 -5.30 16.91
CA LYS A 45 35.81 -6.19 17.41
C LYS A 45 36.57 -5.70 18.66
N SER A 46 36.71 -4.39 18.84
CA SER A 46 37.49 -3.78 19.94
C SER A 46 36.80 -2.65 20.68
N ASP A 47 35.60 -2.27 20.25
CA ASP A 47 34.97 -1.00 20.64
C ASP A 47 33.46 -1.19 20.77
N ILE A 48 32.90 -0.58 21.80
CA ILE A 48 31.45 -0.52 22.03
C ILE A 48 31.03 0.94 21.95
N GLU A 49 30.07 1.25 21.09
CA GLU A 49 29.41 2.56 21.06
C GLU A 49 27.98 2.41 21.57
N LEU A 50 27.61 3.22 22.56
CA LEU A 50 26.25 3.27 23.11
C LEU A 50 25.59 4.56 22.66
N VAL A 51 24.49 4.44 21.92
CA VAL A 51 23.76 5.57 21.34
C VAL A 51 22.39 5.69 21.98
N GLN A 52 22.11 6.87 22.52
CA GLN A 52 20.79 7.22 23.06
C GLN A 52 20.13 8.27 22.18
N CYS A 53 18.87 8.06 21.83
CA CYS A 53 18.13 8.94 20.93
C CYS A 53 17.18 9.87 21.71
N LYS A 54 17.13 11.14 21.35
CA LYS A 54 16.16 12.11 21.89
C LYS A 54 15.61 13.01 20.79
N TYR A 55 14.30 12.97 20.59
CA TYR A 55 13.60 13.75 19.57
C TYR A 55 12.82 14.90 20.24
N HIS A 56 13.24 16.15 20.00
CA HIS A 56 12.64 17.35 20.59
C HIS A 56 12.16 18.34 19.53
N GLU A 57 11.12 17.97 18.78
CA GLU A 57 10.56 18.82 17.71
C GLU A 57 9.94 20.13 18.23
N SER A 58 9.33 20.11 19.42
CA SER A 58 8.69 21.31 20.00
C SER A 58 9.68 22.28 20.66
N SER A 59 10.93 21.87 20.89
CA SER A 59 11.95 22.69 21.54
C SER A 59 12.91 23.25 20.50
N LYS A 60 12.71 24.52 20.11
CA LYS A 60 13.46 25.12 19.00
C LYS A 60 14.99 25.06 19.18
N LYS A 61 15.51 25.39 20.37
CA LYS A 61 16.95 25.40 20.65
C LYS A 61 17.32 24.38 21.72
N PHE A 62 18.52 23.83 21.61
CA PHE A 62 19.09 22.95 22.61
C PHE A 62 19.22 23.65 23.97
N ASN A 63 18.82 22.95 25.03
CA ASN A 63 19.11 23.29 26.41
C ASN A 63 19.66 22.02 27.09
N LEU A 64 20.77 22.14 27.82
CA LEU A 64 21.41 21.02 28.48
C LEU A 64 20.46 20.31 29.46
N SER A 65 19.58 21.06 30.14
CA SER A 65 18.60 20.49 31.08
C SER A 65 17.60 19.52 30.45
N ALA A 66 17.34 19.65 29.15
CA ALA A 66 16.47 18.72 28.40
C ALA A 66 17.06 17.31 28.33
N VAL A 67 18.38 17.18 28.52
CA VAL A 67 19.13 15.94 28.35
C VAL A 67 19.90 15.53 29.60
N TYR A 68 19.60 16.10 30.78
CA TYR A 68 20.25 15.68 32.03
C TYR A 68 20.08 14.20 32.32
N LYS A 69 18.87 13.66 32.15
CA LYS A 69 18.59 12.26 32.42
C LYS A 69 19.49 11.29 31.63
N PRO A 70 19.55 11.34 30.28
CA PRO A 70 20.42 10.44 29.53
C PRO A 70 21.90 10.64 29.85
N ILE A 71 22.37 11.88 30.07
CA ILE A 71 23.77 12.13 30.47
C ILE A 71 24.10 11.43 31.80
N LEU A 72 23.23 11.55 32.80
CA LEU A 72 23.42 10.91 34.11
C LEU A 72 23.38 9.38 34.02
N GLN A 73 22.50 8.83 33.18
CA GLN A 73 22.42 7.37 32.95
C GLN A 73 23.71 6.83 32.31
N MET A 74 24.20 7.50 31.27
CA MET A 74 25.47 7.15 30.61
C MET A 74 26.67 7.31 31.54
N LEU A 75 26.72 8.38 32.34
CA LEU A 75 27.79 8.60 33.33
C LEU A 75 27.81 7.50 34.39
N LYS A 76 26.64 7.08 34.88
CA LYS A 76 26.53 5.95 35.82
C LYS A 76 27.02 4.65 35.17
N HIS A 77 26.62 4.40 33.92
CA HIS A 77 27.07 3.21 33.20
C HIS A 77 28.59 3.21 33.01
N PHE A 78 29.17 4.35 32.61
CA PHE A 78 30.62 4.53 32.49
C PHE A 78 31.35 4.27 33.80
N TYR A 79 30.86 4.84 34.91
CA TYR A 79 31.49 4.65 36.21
C TYR A 79 31.62 3.18 36.60
N ASN A 80 30.62 2.37 36.24
CA ASN A 80 30.59 0.93 36.54
C ASN A 80 31.40 0.07 35.55
N ASN A 81 31.94 0.65 34.47
CA ASN A 81 32.61 -0.07 33.37
C ASN A 81 33.87 0.65 32.86
N GLN A 82 34.66 1.27 33.74
CA GLN A 82 35.81 2.12 33.38
C GLN A 82 36.93 1.35 32.65
N ASP A 83 37.02 0.04 32.89
CA ASP A 83 37.99 -0.88 32.29
C ASP A 83 37.68 -1.21 30.82
N LYS A 84 36.45 -0.95 30.36
CA LYS A 84 36.02 -1.22 28.99
C LYS A 84 36.21 0.00 28.10
N LYS A 85 36.48 -0.24 26.82
CA LYS A 85 36.59 0.81 25.79
C LYS A 85 35.20 1.11 25.20
N ILE A 86 34.44 1.93 25.93
CA ILE A 86 33.06 2.32 25.57
C ILE A 86 33.02 3.81 25.20
N SER A 87 32.45 4.13 24.05
CA SER A 87 32.05 5.49 23.66
C SER A 87 30.55 5.68 23.85
N TYR A 88 30.16 6.90 24.22
CA TYR A 88 28.79 7.28 24.51
C TYR A 88 28.36 8.41 23.59
N LYS A 89 27.25 8.21 22.89
CA LYS A 89 26.70 9.18 21.94
C LYS A 89 25.26 9.49 22.33
N LEU A 90 24.97 10.76 22.60
CA LEU A 90 23.61 11.23 22.73
C LEU A 90 23.18 11.87 21.41
N TYR A 91 22.37 11.16 20.64
CA TYR A 91 21.86 11.59 19.34
C TYR A 91 20.53 12.34 19.50
N CYS A 92 20.54 13.64 19.18
CA CYS A 92 19.46 14.57 19.51
C CYS A 92 18.94 15.31 18.29
N TYR A 93 17.62 15.57 18.21
CA TYR A 93 17.07 16.53 17.25
C TYR A 93 16.44 17.73 17.96
N PHE A 94 16.84 18.94 17.52
CA PHE A 94 16.27 20.23 17.91
C PHE A 94 16.19 21.12 16.66
N PRO A 95 15.00 21.63 16.24
CA PRO A 95 14.82 22.24 14.91
C PRO A 95 15.71 23.44 14.56
N SER A 96 16.16 24.23 15.53
CA SER A 96 17.00 25.41 15.30
C SER A 96 18.45 25.20 15.73
N GLN A 97 18.86 23.96 15.99
CA GLN A 97 20.23 23.61 16.29
C GLN A 97 20.98 23.32 14.99
N THR A 98 22.05 24.08 14.73
CA THR A 98 22.84 23.96 13.49
C THR A 98 24.23 23.35 13.70
N THR A 99 24.69 23.26 14.94
CA THR A 99 25.95 22.59 15.27
C THR A 99 25.78 21.08 15.15
N GLU A 100 26.68 20.38 14.46
CA GLU A 100 26.61 18.93 14.30
C GLU A 100 26.95 18.17 15.59
N LYS A 101 27.96 18.63 16.35
CA LYS A 101 28.44 17.96 17.56
C LYS A 101 28.78 18.94 18.67
N LEU A 102 28.52 18.53 19.90
CA LEU A 102 28.86 19.27 21.11
C LEU A 102 29.60 18.35 22.09
N ALA A 103 30.84 18.71 22.42
CA ALA A 103 31.56 18.14 23.55
C ALA A 103 31.14 18.88 24.82
N ILE A 104 30.70 18.14 25.83
CA ILE A 104 30.33 18.71 27.14
C ILE A 104 31.60 19.14 27.89
N THR A 105 31.58 20.32 28.49
CA THR A 105 32.67 20.77 29.35
C THR A 105 32.56 20.18 30.76
N PHE A 106 33.67 20.18 31.48
CA PHE A 106 33.71 19.72 32.86
C PHE A 106 32.72 20.48 33.77
N ASP A 107 32.60 21.80 33.58
CA ASP A 107 31.69 22.64 34.36
C ASP A 107 30.23 22.32 34.05
N GLN A 108 29.90 22.09 32.77
CA GLN A 108 28.56 21.67 32.34
C GLN A 108 28.19 20.30 32.94
N LEU A 109 29.12 19.35 32.98
CA LEU A 109 28.85 18.06 33.59
C LEU A 109 28.69 18.15 35.11
N LYS A 110 29.46 19.03 35.78
CA LYS A 110 29.25 19.33 37.20
C LYS A 110 27.91 19.99 37.45
N GLU A 111 27.45 20.88 36.58
CA GLU A 111 26.10 21.46 36.65
C GLU A 111 25.04 20.35 36.59
N VAL A 112 25.17 19.40 35.66
CA VAL A 112 24.23 18.27 35.52
C VAL A 112 24.19 17.42 36.80
N ILE A 113 25.34 17.08 37.40
CA ILE A 113 25.41 16.26 38.62
C ILE A 113 24.97 17.04 39.88
N ASN A 114 25.09 18.37 39.87
CA ASN A 114 24.65 19.22 40.97
C ASN A 114 23.20 19.70 40.84
N SER A 115 22.50 19.29 39.77
CA SER A 115 21.10 19.64 39.57
C SER A 115 20.22 19.24 40.77
N GLU A 116 19.25 20.09 41.10
CA GLU A 116 18.22 19.85 42.12
C GLU A 116 16.92 19.33 41.49
N ASN A 117 17.00 18.67 40.34
CA ASN A 117 15.82 18.12 39.69
C ASN A 117 15.27 16.93 40.48
N ASP A 118 14.12 17.13 41.14
CA ASP A 118 13.46 16.12 42.00
C ASP A 118 13.28 14.77 41.30
N SER A 119 12.97 14.77 40.00
CA SER A 119 12.74 13.53 39.23
C SER A 119 14.01 12.70 38.99
N LEU A 120 15.19 13.29 39.18
CA LEU A 120 16.51 12.68 38.97
C LEU A 120 17.30 12.52 40.27
N SER A 121 16.73 12.96 41.39
CA SER A 121 17.36 12.98 42.73
C SER A 121 18.07 11.67 43.09
N SER A 122 17.40 10.53 42.95
CA SER A 122 17.98 9.20 43.25
C SER A 122 19.25 8.89 42.45
N LEU A 123 19.25 9.18 41.15
CA LEU A 123 20.39 8.95 40.26
C LEU A 123 21.54 9.91 40.58
N ILE A 124 21.20 11.17 40.87
CA ILE A 124 22.15 12.22 41.23
C ILE A 124 22.83 11.90 42.56
N GLU A 125 22.08 11.51 43.59
CA GLU A 125 22.62 11.13 44.90
C GLU A 125 23.59 9.95 44.81
N GLU A 126 23.29 8.96 43.97
CA GLU A 126 24.17 7.83 43.70
C GLU A 126 25.49 8.30 43.05
N LEU A 127 25.42 9.13 42.00
CA LEU A 127 26.59 9.66 41.32
C LEU A 127 27.43 10.59 42.23
N ARG A 128 26.80 11.36 43.11
CA ARG A 128 27.50 12.19 44.10
C ARG A 128 28.37 11.38 45.05
N LYS A 129 28.00 10.14 45.38
CA LYS A 129 28.85 9.24 46.18
C LYS A 129 30.17 8.94 45.45
N TYR A 130 30.17 8.90 44.13
CA TYR A 130 31.36 8.62 43.32
C TYR A 130 32.28 9.83 43.20
N LEU A 131 31.74 11.05 43.19
CA LEU A 131 32.52 12.29 43.18
C LEU A 131 33.47 12.41 44.39
N THR A 132 33.12 11.80 45.53
CA THR A 132 33.99 11.80 46.72
C THR A 132 35.34 11.10 46.49
N LYS A 133 35.46 10.28 45.43
CA LYS A 133 36.70 9.58 45.05
C LYS A 133 37.59 10.38 44.08
N GLY A 134 37.22 11.61 43.75
CA GLY A 134 37.98 12.52 42.91
C GLY A 134 37.41 12.70 41.49
N ASP A 135 37.73 13.83 40.88
CA ASP A 135 37.18 14.29 39.60
C ASP A 135 37.77 13.57 38.36
N GLY A 136 38.66 12.59 38.55
CA GLY A 136 39.37 11.89 37.46
C GLY A 136 38.44 11.17 36.49
N PHE A 137 37.45 10.45 37.02
CA PHE A 137 36.49 9.71 36.18
C PHE A 137 35.60 10.64 35.34
N ILE A 138 35.27 11.84 35.84
CA ILE A 138 34.48 12.84 35.11
C ILE A 138 35.24 13.30 33.87
N LYS A 139 36.54 13.62 34.06
CA LYS A 139 37.41 14.04 32.97
C LYS A 139 37.54 12.94 31.92
N GLU A 140 37.67 11.68 32.36
CA GLU A 140 37.74 10.56 31.45
C GLU A 140 36.43 10.34 30.68
N PHE A 141 35.27 10.40 31.34
CA PHE A 141 33.97 10.28 30.68
C PHE A 141 33.79 11.32 29.57
N ILE A 142 34.18 12.57 29.82
CA ILE A 142 34.09 13.66 28.84
C ILE A 142 34.87 13.33 27.56
N THR A 143 36.00 12.62 27.65
CA THR A 143 36.77 12.21 26.46
C THR A 143 36.07 11.14 25.62
N ARG A 144 35.08 10.45 26.18
CA ARG A 144 34.35 9.34 25.55
C ARG A 144 32.89 9.64 25.25
N PHE A 145 32.40 10.82 25.65
CA PHE A 145 31.01 11.24 25.51
C PHE A 145 30.86 12.38 24.49
N VAL A 146 29.87 12.28 23.61
CA VAL A 146 29.53 13.34 22.65
C VAL A 146 28.02 13.49 22.51
N ILE A 147 27.55 14.74 22.37
CA ILE A 147 26.21 15.02 21.86
C ILE A 147 26.32 15.21 20.35
N GLU A 148 25.58 14.43 19.59
CA GLU A 148 25.46 14.56 18.13
C GLU A 148 24.06 15.08 17.81
N PHE A 149 23.97 16.17 17.07
CA PHE A 149 22.70 16.72 16.62
C PHE A 149 22.35 16.15 15.25
N GLY A 150 21.29 15.35 15.24
CA GLY A 150 20.75 14.68 14.07
C GLY A 150 19.82 15.56 13.24
N ASN A 151 19.42 15.00 12.10
CA ASN A 151 18.43 15.61 11.22
C ASN A 151 17.01 15.40 11.74
N SER A 152 16.06 16.08 11.10
CA SER A 152 14.62 15.85 11.31
C SER A 152 14.21 14.41 11.00
N TYR A 153 13.04 13.99 11.49
CA TYR A 153 12.50 12.66 11.20
C TYR A 153 12.41 12.36 9.70
N ASP A 154 11.91 13.32 8.92
CA ASP A 154 11.73 13.16 7.46
C ASP A 154 13.07 13.05 6.73
N GLU A 155 14.06 13.85 7.13
CA GLU A 155 15.41 13.79 6.56
C GLU A 155 16.13 12.51 6.95
N LEU A 156 15.99 12.04 8.19
CA LEU A 156 16.54 10.77 8.63
C LEU A 156 15.92 9.60 7.86
N THR A 157 14.62 9.67 7.57
CA THR A 157 13.93 8.71 6.69
C THR A 157 14.56 8.70 5.29
N LYS A 158 14.83 9.87 4.70
CA LYS A 158 15.51 9.98 3.39
C LYS A 158 16.96 9.46 3.43
N GLN A 159 17.66 9.65 4.55
CA GLN A 159 18.99 9.05 4.74
C GLN A 159 18.91 7.52 4.75
N ASN A 160 17.89 6.94 5.40
CA ASN A 160 17.64 5.51 5.35
C ASN A 160 17.35 5.01 3.93
N TYR A 161 16.59 5.77 3.13
CA TYR A 161 16.37 5.40 1.72
C TYR A 161 17.69 5.34 0.95
N THR A 162 18.55 6.35 1.15
CA THR A 162 19.86 6.40 0.51
C THR A 162 20.76 5.25 0.99
N ALA A 163 20.75 4.93 2.27
CA ALA A 163 21.52 3.83 2.84
C ALA A 163 21.02 2.47 2.34
N LEU A 164 19.70 2.25 2.23
CA LEU A 164 19.12 1.04 1.64
C LEU A 164 19.52 0.88 0.17
N LYS A 165 19.49 1.97 -0.60
CA LYS A 165 19.96 1.98 -1.99
C LYS A 165 21.43 1.58 -2.10
N ASN A 166 22.29 2.17 -1.26
CA ASN A 166 23.72 1.83 -1.23
C ASN A 166 23.99 0.38 -0.83
N ASN A 167 23.03 -0.28 -0.16
CA ASN A 167 23.07 -1.69 0.18
C ASN A 167 22.37 -2.60 -0.84
N GLY A 168 22.08 -2.10 -2.05
CA GLY A 168 21.68 -2.92 -3.21
C GLY A 168 20.17 -3.04 -3.45
N PHE A 169 19.34 -2.27 -2.74
CA PHE A 169 17.90 -2.22 -3.03
C PHE A 169 17.57 -1.22 -4.14
N ASN A 170 16.54 -1.52 -4.93
CA ASN A 170 16.08 -0.66 -6.02
C ASN A 170 15.22 0.48 -5.50
N ASP A 171 15.40 1.69 -6.03
CA ASP A 171 14.64 2.89 -5.65
C ASP A 171 13.11 2.68 -5.66
N SER A 172 12.58 1.97 -6.66
CA SER A 172 11.15 1.69 -6.81
C SER A 172 10.54 0.92 -5.64
N ASP A 173 11.36 0.11 -4.97
CA ASP A 173 10.91 -0.83 -3.94
C ASP A 173 11.16 -0.27 -2.53
N ILE A 174 12.04 0.73 -2.40
CA ILE A 174 12.51 1.20 -1.09
C ILE A 174 11.37 1.76 -0.26
N GLU A 175 10.65 2.76 -0.78
CA GLU A 175 9.58 3.44 -0.04
C GLU A 175 8.38 2.52 0.20
N THR A 176 8.02 1.72 -0.80
CA THR A 176 6.77 0.93 -0.79
C THR A 176 6.89 -0.40 -0.07
N LEU A 177 8.08 -1.00 -0.06
CA LEU A 177 8.27 -2.36 0.42
C LEU A 177 9.44 -2.48 1.40
N ILE A 178 10.64 -2.06 1.03
CA ILE A 178 11.84 -2.39 1.81
C ILE A 178 11.88 -1.62 3.13
N TYR A 179 11.70 -0.30 3.09
CA TYR A 179 11.77 0.53 4.29
C TYR A 179 10.70 0.20 5.34
N PRO A 180 9.40 0.06 4.99
CA PRO A 180 8.39 -0.34 5.96
C PRO A 180 8.72 -1.69 6.63
N ASN A 181 9.21 -2.66 5.85
CA ASN A 181 9.63 -3.95 6.40
C ASN A 181 10.89 -3.85 7.26
N ALA A 182 11.83 -2.95 6.95
CA ALA A 182 13.03 -2.72 7.75
C ALA A 182 12.71 -2.13 9.13
N ILE A 183 11.85 -1.11 9.18
CA ILE A 183 11.39 -0.52 10.44
C ILE A 183 10.58 -1.54 11.26
N ASN A 184 9.72 -2.33 10.60
CA ASN A 184 8.97 -3.39 11.27
C ASN A 184 9.89 -4.48 11.84
N GLU A 185 10.94 -4.86 11.11
CA GLU A 185 11.93 -5.82 11.60
C GLU A 185 12.61 -5.28 12.86
N ILE A 186 13.09 -4.03 12.86
CA ILE A 186 13.70 -3.38 14.04
C ILE A 186 12.72 -3.36 15.23
N ALA A 187 11.47 -2.96 15.00
CA ALA A 187 10.45 -2.97 16.03
C ALA A 187 10.22 -4.39 16.61
N SER A 188 10.24 -5.42 15.75
CA SER A 188 10.09 -6.82 16.18
C SER A 188 11.23 -7.31 17.06
N TYR A 189 12.45 -6.79 16.89
CA TYR A 189 13.58 -7.04 17.78
C TYR A 189 13.41 -6.28 19.09
N ALA A 190 13.05 -4.99 19.04
CA ALA A 190 12.89 -4.12 20.21
C ALA A 190 11.90 -4.67 21.26
N ILE A 191 10.81 -5.31 20.82
CA ILE A 191 9.76 -5.82 21.73
C ILE A 191 10.09 -7.15 22.41
N LYS A 192 11.19 -7.82 22.05
CA LYS A 192 11.53 -9.14 22.63
C LYS A 192 11.94 -8.99 24.09
N HIS A 193 11.51 -9.88 24.97
CA HIS A 193 11.84 -9.78 26.41
C HIS A 193 13.32 -10.03 26.73
N ASN A 194 13.98 -10.93 26.00
CA ASN A 194 15.40 -11.24 26.20
C ASN A 194 16.28 -10.35 25.31
N ILE A 195 17.22 -9.62 25.92
CA ILE A 195 18.19 -8.75 25.27
C ILE A 195 19.05 -9.49 24.23
N ASP A 196 19.39 -10.76 24.48
CA ASP A 196 20.18 -11.55 23.53
C ASP A 196 19.43 -11.81 22.22
N HIS A 197 18.09 -11.78 22.25
CA HIS A 197 17.28 -11.89 21.05
C HIS A 197 17.06 -10.55 20.34
N ARG A 198 17.56 -9.44 20.89
CA ARG A 198 17.53 -8.09 20.30
C ARG A 198 18.79 -7.75 19.49
N LYS A 199 19.69 -8.72 19.33
CA LYS A 199 20.94 -8.57 18.57
C LYS A 199 20.71 -8.85 17.09
N LEU A 200 21.25 -8.00 16.23
CA LEU A 200 21.11 -8.07 14.79
C LEU A 200 22.41 -7.62 14.11
N LYS A 201 22.83 -8.33 13.06
CA LYS A 201 23.89 -7.88 12.16
C LYS A 201 23.30 -7.28 10.89
N LYS A 202 24.10 -6.46 10.22
CA LYS A 202 23.75 -5.89 8.91
C LYS A 202 23.35 -6.96 7.89
N ASP A 203 24.16 -7.99 7.70
CA ASP A 203 23.90 -9.05 6.71
C ASP A 203 22.60 -9.80 7.01
N ASP A 204 22.26 -10.01 8.29
CA ASP A 204 21.01 -10.66 8.68
C ASP A 204 19.79 -9.83 8.24
N LEU A 205 19.83 -8.51 8.47
CA LEU A 205 18.77 -7.60 8.04
C LEU A 205 18.63 -7.58 6.51
N ILE A 206 19.75 -7.45 5.78
CA ILE A 206 19.75 -7.40 4.32
C ILE A 206 19.21 -8.71 3.73
N ASN A 207 19.65 -9.85 4.25
CA ASN A 207 19.17 -11.17 3.82
C ASN A 207 17.67 -11.34 4.10
N LYS A 208 17.21 -10.89 5.27
CA LYS A 208 15.79 -10.91 5.64
C LYS A 208 14.95 -10.09 4.67
N LEU A 209 15.32 -8.83 4.44
CA LEU A 209 14.61 -7.94 3.51
C LEU A 209 14.60 -8.47 2.08
N THR A 210 15.73 -9.04 1.64
CA THR A 210 15.84 -9.69 0.33
C THR A 210 14.89 -10.88 0.22
N SER A 211 14.82 -11.73 1.24
CA SER A 211 13.92 -12.89 1.25
C SER A 211 12.44 -12.49 1.19
N ILE A 212 12.06 -11.40 1.88
CA ILE A 212 10.69 -10.85 1.86
C ILE A 212 10.35 -10.39 0.43
N LYS A 213 11.25 -9.62 -0.20
CA LYS A 213 11.10 -9.18 -1.59
C LYS A 213 10.91 -10.36 -2.54
N THR A 214 11.78 -11.37 -2.48
CA THR A 214 11.69 -12.57 -3.34
C THR A 214 10.37 -13.31 -3.14
N THR A 215 9.92 -13.45 -1.89
CA THR A 215 8.66 -14.13 -1.55
C THR A 215 7.45 -13.39 -2.13
N ILE A 216 7.41 -12.06 -1.99
CA ILE A 216 6.33 -11.23 -2.50
C ILE A 216 6.27 -11.28 -4.02
N ILE A 217 7.42 -11.13 -4.69
CA ILE A 217 7.52 -11.26 -6.15
C ILE A 217 7.01 -12.63 -6.59
N SER A 218 7.43 -13.71 -5.92
CA SER A 218 6.94 -15.06 -6.25
C SER A 218 5.45 -15.21 -6.05
N LYS A 219 4.88 -14.64 -4.97
CA LYS A 219 3.45 -14.71 -4.69
C LYS A 219 2.66 -13.93 -5.74
N TRP A 220 3.04 -12.69 -6.03
CA TRP A 220 2.41 -11.87 -7.06
C TRP A 220 2.52 -12.51 -8.45
N THR A 221 3.68 -13.05 -8.82
CA THR A 221 3.85 -13.79 -10.07
C THR A 221 2.90 -14.99 -10.16
N ARG A 222 2.70 -15.71 -9.04
CA ARG A 222 1.77 -16.83 -8.98
C ARG A 222 0.32 -16.39 -9.09
N GLU A 223 -0.07 -15.31 -8.40
CA GLU A 223 -1.41 -14.72 -8.52
C GLU A 223 -1.70 -14.28 -9.96
N LEU A 224 -0.74 -13.60 -10.62
CA LEU A 224 -0.86 -13.21 -12.02
C LEU A 224 -1.02 -14.43 -12.95
N LYS A 225 -0.18 -15.46 -12.80
CA LYS A 225 -0.31 -16.70 -13.58
C LYS A 225 -1.65 -17.41 -13.34
N ASN A 226 -2.16 -17.38 -12.11
CA ASN A 226 -3.47 -17.94 -11.79
C ASN A 226 -4.58 -17.15 -12.47
N PHE A 227 -4.50 -15.82 -12.46
CA PHE A 227 -5.44 -14.94 -13.14
C PHE A 227 -5.47 -15.22 -14.65
N ASP A 228 -4.31 -15.31 -15.31
CA ASP A 228 -4.21 -15.66 -16.74
C ASP A 228 -4.90 -17.00 -17.05
N LYS A 229 -4.66 -18.01 -16.20
CA LYS A 229 -5.28 -19.33 -16.33
C LYS A 229 -6.78 -19.29 -16.12
N ILE A 230 -7.28 -18.46 -15.19
CA ILE A 230 -8.71 -18.24 -14.95
C ILE A 230 -9.34 -17.62 -16.21
N LEU A 231 -8.77 -16.56 -16.77
CA LEU A 231 -9.28 -15.92 -18.00
C LEU A 231 -9.31 -16.90 -19.17
N GLN A 232 -8.25 -17.69 -19.38
CA GLN A 232 -8.19 -18.70 -20.43
C GLN A 232 -9.25 -19.80 -20.25
N THR A 233 -9.49 -20.22 -19.00
CA THR A 233 -10.49 -21.25 -18.68
C THR A 233 -11.90 -20.72 -18.91
N LYS A 234 -12.21 -19.52 -18.42
CA LYS A 234 -13.47 -18.82 -18.67
C LYS A 234 -13.71 -18.65 -20.17
N ARG A 235 -12.69 -18.24 -20.94
CA ARG A 235 -12.78 -18.12 -22.40
C ARG A 235 -13.19 -19.43 -23.08
N LYS A 236 -12.62 -20.56 -22.66
CA LYS A 236 -12.98 -21.88 -23.20
C LYS A 236 -14.40 -22.29 -22.83
N GLN A 237 -14.84 -22.00 -21.61
CA GLN A 237 -16.20 -22.29 -21.13
C GLN A 237 -17.25 -21.49 -21.92
N LEU A 238 -17.08 -20.16 -22.01
CA LEU A 238 -18.01 -19.27 -22.69
C LEU A 238 -18.14 -19.56 -24.18
N LYS A 239 -17.04 -19.99 -24.83
CA LYS A 239 -17.02 -20.32 -26.26
C LYS A 239 -18.12 -21.32 -26.66
N VAL A 240 -18.41 -22.31 -25.80
CA VAL A 240 -19.41 -23.36 -26.08
C VAL A 240 -20.80 -22.79 -26.34
N ASN A 241 -21.20 -21.76 -25.61
CA ASN A 241 -22.51 -21.11 -25.77
C ASN A 241 -22.47 -19.92 -26.73
N LEU A 242 -21.35 -19.19 -26.78
CA LEU A 242 -21.16 -18.06 -27.70
C LEU A 242 -21.13 -18.49 -29.18
N ASP A 243 -20.59 -19.67 -29.50
CA ASP A 243 -20.53 -20.19 -30.89
C ASP A 243 -21.91 -20.64 -31.42
N LYS A 244 -22.95 -20.71 -30.59
CA LYS A 244 -24.32 -21.05 -31.02
C LYS A 244 -24.97 -19.85 -31.71
N ASN A 245 -25.52 -20.07 -32.92
CA ASN A 245 -26.01 -19.01 -33.79
C ASN A 245 -27.32 -18.33 -33.33
N SER A 246 -28.25 -19.09 -32.73
CA SER A 246 -29.59 -18.61 -32.37
C SER A 246 -29.82 -18.79 -30.88
N ARG A 247 -29.33 -17.82 -30.09
CA ARG A 247 -29.56 -17.69 -28.65
C ARG A 247 -29.84 -16.24 -28.31
N LEU A 248 -30.87 -16.00 -27.52
CA LEU A 248 -31.19 -14.67 -27.00
C LEU A 248 -30.23 -14.37 -25.84
N ARG A 249 -29.41 -13.33 -26.00
CA ARG A 249 -28.37 -12.98 -25.02
C ARG A 249 -28.63 -11.61 -24.41
N TYR A 250 -28.65 -11.55 -23.09
CA TYR A 250 -28.78 -10.32 -22.32
C TYR A 250 -27.46 -10.00 -21.63
N PHE A 251 -27.11 -8.72 -21.62
CA PHE A 251 -25.95 -8.18 -20.91
C PHE A 251 -26.46 -7.16 -19.91
N ILE A 252 -26.17 -7.35 -18.63
CA ILE A 252 -26.33 -6.35 -17.60
C ILE A 252 -24.92 -5.88 -17.24
N ILE A 253 -24.66 -4.57 -17.42
CA ILE A 253 -23.31 -4.01 -17.30
C ILE A 253 -23.35 -2.79 -16.38
N ASN A 254 -22.59 -2.84 -15.30
CA ASN A 254 -22.44 -1.73 -14.36
C ASN A 254 -21.16 -0.92 -14.64
N ASP A 255 -21.27 0.40 -14.69
CA ASP A 255 -20.14 1.30 -15.03
C ASP A 255 -19.12 1.47 -13.90
N LEU A 256 -19.57 1.54 -12.63
CA LEU A 256 -18.74 1.83 -11.46
C LEU A 256 -17.64 0.80 -11.20
N SER A 257 -17.84 -0.43 -11.69
CA SER A 257 -16.93 -1.57 -11.45
C SER A 257 -15.97 -1.83 -12.60
N LEU A 258 -15.95 -0.96 -13.63
CA LEU A 258 -15.19 -1.15 -14.87
C LEU A 258 -14.34 0.09 -15.22
N ASP A 259 -13.03 -0.03 -15.06
CA ASP A 259 -12.05 1.07 -15.18
C ASP A 259 -12.09 1.77 -16.57
N ASP A 260 -12.35 1.01 -17.63
CA ASP A 260 -12.30 1.41 -19.04
C ASP A 260 -13.70 1.43 -19.71
N PHE A 261 -14.79 1.45 -18.91
CA PHE A 261 -16.17 1.37 -19.39
C PHE A 261 -16.49 2.43 -20.43
N ASN A 262 -16.31 3.70 -20.07
CA ASN A 262 -16.70 4.82 -20.93
C ASN A 262 -15.96 4.77 -22.27
N ASP A 263 -14.70 4.38 -22.28
CA ASP A 263 -13.88 4.36 -23.49
C ASP A 263 -14.22 3.17 -24.40
N LEU A 264 -14.49 2.00 -23.81
CA LEU A 264 -14.56 0.75 -24.56
C LEU A 264 -15.96 0.16 -24.75
N ILE A 265 -17.00 0.59 -24.02
CA ILE A 265 -18.34 -0.03 -24.11
C ILE A 265 -18.91 -0.06 -25.53
N VAL A 266 -18.74 1.01 -26.30
CA VAL A 266 -19.20 1.07 -27.71
C VAL A 266 -18.41 0.10 -28.58
N THR A 267 -17.10 -0.05 -28.35
CA THR A 267 -16.27 -1.02 -29.08
C THR A 267 -16.62 -2.45 -28.69
N PHE A 268 -16.93 -2.70 -27.42
CA PHE A 268 -17.41 -3.99 -26.93
C PHE A 268 -18.70 -4.41 -27.64
N ILE A 269 -19.69 -3.52 -27.72
CA ILE A 269 -20.95 -3.79 -28.42
C ILE A 269 -20.70 -4.01 -29.92
N SER A 270 -19.86 -3.18 -30.54
CA SER A 270 -19.47 -3.30 -31.95
C SER A 270 -18.85 -4.67 -32.24
N ASP A 271 -17.82 -5.04 -31.49
CA ASP A 271 -17.09 -6.30 -31.67
C ASP A 271 -18.01 -7.51 -31.40
N TYR A 272 -18.93 -7.39 -30.44
CA TYR A 272 -19.93 -8.43 -30.18
C TYR A 272 -20.85 -8.64 -31.38
N ILE A 273 -21.34 -7.55 -32.00
CA ILE A 273 -22.20 -7.63 -33.19
C ILE A 273 -21.45 -8.26 -34.34
N GLU A 274 -20.24 -7.77 -34.64
CA GLU A 274 -19.39 -8.26 -35.74
C GLU A 274 -19.08 -9.75 -35.59
N LYS A 275 -18.90 -10.21 -34.35
CA LYS A 275 -18.54 -11.61 -34.09
C LYS A 275 -19.74 -12.54 -33.95
N TYR A 276 -20.77 -12.13 -33.22
CA TYR A 276 -21.84 -13.00 -32.75
C TYR A 276 -23.24 -12.62 -33.26
N HIS A 277 -23.40 -11.48 -33.94
CA HIS A 277 -24.70 -11.02 -34.46
C HIS A 277 -24.69 -10.54 -35.94
N PHE A 278 -23.66 -10.89 -36.70
CA PHE A 278 -23.47 -10.42 -38.08
C PHE A 278 -24.32 -11.11 -39.17
N LYS A 279 -24.77 -12.36 -38.96
CA LYS A 279 -25.53 -13.11 -39.99
C LYS A 279 -27.03 -12.87 -39.85
N ALA A 280 -27.62 -12.14 -40.79
CA ALA A 280 -29.02 -11.69 -40.70
C ALA A 280 -30.04 -12.81 -40.45
N HIS A 281 -29.90 -13.95 -41.13
CA HIS A 281 -30.85 -15.08 -41.06
C HIS A 281 -30.51 -16.12 -39.98
N LEU A 282 -29.23 -16.26 -39.62
CA LEU A 282 -28.78 -17.26 -38.65
C LEU A 282 -28.78 -16.71 -37.22
N HIS A 283 -28.47 -15.42 -37.06
CA HIS A 283 -28.46 -14.73 -35.77
C HIS A 283 -29.76 -13.95 -35.62
N ASN A 284 -30.87 -14.67 -35.53
CA ASN A 284 -32.23 -14.11 -35.52
C ASN A 284 -32.72 -13.69 -34.12
N LYS A 285 -31.90 -13.82 -33.08
CA LYS A 285 -32.21 -13.39 -31.72
C LYS A 285 -31.44 -12.11 -31.41
N THR A 286 -32.14 -10.97 -31.40
CA THR A 286 -31.51 -9.67 -31.18
C THR A 286 -31.06 -9.52 -29.73
N PRO A 287 -29.77 -9.26 -29.46
CA PRO A 287 -29.24 -9.15 -28.10
C PRO A 287 -29.76 -7.90 -27.38
N LEU A 288 -29.78 -7.95 -26.05
CA LEU A 288 -30.16 -6.83 -25.18
C LEU A 288 -28.96 -6.41 -24.34
N PHE A 289 -28.68 -5.12 -24.31
CA PHE A 289 -27.72 -4.50 -23.40
C PHE A 289 -28.48 -3.60 -22.41
N CYS A 290 -28.46 -3.96 -21.14
CA CYS A 290 -28.95 -3.16 -20.03
C CYS A 290 -27.73 -2.51 -19.36
N LEU A 291 -27.66 -1.18 -19.42
CA LEU A 291 -26.54 -0.42 -18.87
C LEU A 291 -26.96 0.25 -17.57
N ASP A 292 -26.28 -0.11 -16.50
CA ASP A 292 -26.35 0.52 -15.20
C ASP A 292 -25.27 1.60 -15.12
N CYS A 293 -25.66 2.81 -15.49
CA CYS A 293 -24.81 3.99 -15.56
C CYS A 293 -25.64 5.25 -15.38
N SER A 294 -25.00 6.42 -15.30
CA SER A 294 -25.74 7.69 -15.30
C SER A 294 -26.55 7.88 -16.60
N ILE A 295 -27.64 8.66 -16.53
CA ILE A 295 -28.49 8.95 -17.70
C ILE A 295 -27.73 9.72 -18.79
N ASP A 296 -26.78 10.57 -18.40
CA ASP A 296 -25.95 11.33 -19.35
C ASP A 296 -24.95 10.42 -20.07
N ALA A 297 -24.32 9.50 -19.34
CA ALA A 297 -23.48 8.46 -19.93
C ALA A 297 -24.29 7.57 -20.88
N PHE A 298 -25.50 7.17 -20.50
CA PHE A 298 -26.38 6.38 -21.36
C PHE A 298 -26.71 7.09 -22.68
N LYS A 299 -27.05 8.39 -22.62
CA LYS A 299 -27.31 9.21 -23.81
C LYS A 299 -26.07 9.36 -24.69
N ASP A 300 -24.91 9.60 -24.09
CA ASP A 300 -23.64 9.68 -24.81
C ASP A 300 -23.30 8.35 -25.53
N ILE A 301 -23.45 7.21 -24.84
CA ILE A 301 -23.24 5.88 -25.43
C ILE A 301 -24.17 5.67 -26.61
N ASN A 302 -25.44 6.02 -26.49
CA ASN A 302 -26.41 5.91 -27.58
C ASN A 302 -26.01 6.77 -28.79
N LEU A 303 -25.56 8.01 -28.56
CA LEU A 303 -25.03 8.89 -29.61
C LEU A 303 -23.78 8.29 -30.28
N ARG A 304 -22.87 7.69 -29.51
CA ARG A 304 -21.65 7.05 -30.04
C ARG A 304 -21.96 5.77 -30.84
N LEU A 305 -22.96 4.99 -30.43
CA LEU A 305 -23.47 3.84 -31.19
C LEU A 305 -24.05 4.29 -32.54
N TYR A 306 -24.86 5.36 -32.55
CA TYR A 306 -25.38 5.94 -33.79
C TYR A 306 -24.26 6.40 -34.72
N LYS A 307 -23.22 7.08 -34.20
CA LYS A 307 -22.04 7.50 -34.98
C LYS A 307 -21.27 6.31 -35.59
N LYS A 308 -21.43 5.11 -35.05
CA LYS A 308 -20.87 3.84 -35.57
C LYS A 308 -21.82 3.06 -36.49
N ASP A 309 -22.94 3.66 -36.90
CA ASP A 309 -24.00 3.01 -37.70
C ASP A 309 -24.60 1.76 -37.01
N ILE A 310 -24.55 1.70 -35.68
CA ILE A 310 -25.19 0.65 -34.90
C ILE A 310 -26.64 1.07 -34.62
N LYS A 311 -27.58 0.41 -35.30
CA LYS A 311 -29.01 0.67 -35.14
C LYS A 311 -29.54 0.06 -33.85
N VAL A 312 -30.17 0.88 -33.01
CA VAL A 312 -30.63 0.51 -31.67
C VAL A 312 -32.15 0.59 -31.58
N ASN A 313 -32.77 -0.40 -30.91
CA ASN A 313 -34.14 -0.28 -30.41
C ASN A 313 -34.12 0.01 -28.91
N ASN A 314 -34.69 1.14 -28.51
CA ASN A 314 -34.80 1.56 -27.10
C ASN A 314 -36.24 1.51 -26.57
N GLY A 315 -37.23 1.14 -27.40
CA GLY A 315 -38.63 0.95 -26.99
C GLY A 315 -39.43 2.24 -26.78
N TYR A 316 -38.85 3.41 -27.01
CA TYR A 316 -39.57 4.68 -26.93
C TYR A 316 -40.35 4.93 -28.23
N ILE A 317 -41.67 5.12 -28.10
CA ILE A 317 -42.54 5.46 -29.25
C ILE A 317 -42.60 6.97 -29.43
N ILE A 318 -42.64 7.71 -28.32
CA ILE A 318 -42.55 9.17 -28.24
C ILE A 318 -41.72 9.55 -27.02
N ASP A 319 -41.33 10.82 -26.93
CA ASP A 319 -40.54 11.34 -25.80
C ASP A 319 -41.20 11.01 -24.46
N GLY A 320 -40.43 10.34 -23.59
CA GLY A 320 -40.89 9.94 -22.26
C GLY A 320 -41.85 8.75 -22.21
N HIS A 321 -42.28 8.19 -23.35
CA HIS A 321 -43.20 7.05 -23.38
C HIS A 321 -42.52 5.79 -23.92
N TRP A 322 -42.04 4.96 -23.00
CA TRP A 322 -41.52 3.63 -23.30
C TRP A 322 -42.66 2.61 -23.40
N ASP A 323 -42.62 1.75 -24.42
CA ASP A 323 -43.58 0.68 -24.63
C ASP A 323 -42.89 -0.69 -24.71
N GLU A 324 -43.39 -1.63 -23.90
CA GLU A 324 -42.83 -2.97 -23.76
C GLU A 324 -42.90 -3.77 -25.07
N LYS A 325 -44.01 -3.66 -25.82
CA LYS A 325 -44.18 -4.40 -27.08
C LYS A 325 -43.27 -3.82 -28.16
N ALA A 326 -43.11 -2.51 -28.19
CA ALA A 326 -42.20 -1.82 -29.10
C ALA A 326 -40.74 -2.22 -28.84
N PHE A 327 -40.35 -2.43 -27.58
CA PHE A 327 -39.00 -2.86 -27.20
C PHE A 327 -38.70 -4.33 -27.60
N PHE A 328 -39.62 -5.25 -27.30
CA PHE A 328 -39.41 -6.69 -27.56
C PHE A 328 -39.83 -7.18 -28.95
N ARG A 329 -40.36 -6.31 -29.81
CA ARG A 329 -40.61 -6.68 -31.21
C ARG A 329 -39.34 -7.19 -31.88
N GLU A 330 -39.49 -8.03 -32.89
CA GLU A 330 -38.38 -8.47 -33.72
C GLU A 330 -38.09 -7.43 -34.82
N PRO A 331 -36.81 -7.27 -35.22
CA PRO A 331 -36.45 -6.33 -36.28
C PRO A 331 -36.99 -6.82 -37.62
N ILE A 332 -37.42 -5.89 -38.47
CA ILE A 332 -37.70 -6.20 -39.87
C ILE A 332 -36.37 -6.53 -40.56
N VAL A 333 -36.31 -7.68 -41.25
CA VAL A 333 -35.12 -8.15 -41.96
C VAL A 333 -35.36 -8.09 -43.46
N ASN A 334 -34.59 -7.23 -44.15
CA ASN A 334 -34.65 -7.07 -45.60
C ASN A 334 -33.30 -7.46 -46.22
N LYS A 335 -33.25 -8.60 -46.91
CA LYS A 335 -32.00 -9.21 -47.40
C LYS A 335 -30.98 -9.33 -46.24
N ASN A 336 -29.94 -8.48 -46.25
CA ASN A 336 -28.86 -8.48 -45.26
C ASN A 336 -28.97 -7.31 -44.26
N ASN A 337 -30.00 -6.48 -44.34
CA ASN A 337 -30.16 -5.31 -43.49
C ASN A 337 -31.23 -5.58 -42.42
N LYS A 338 -30.87 -5.37 -41.16
CA LYS A 338 -31.81 -5.38 -40.03
C LYS A 338 -32.21 -3.96 -39.69
N GLU A 339 -33.46 -3.80 -39.31
CA GLU A 339 -34.00 -2.54 -38.80
C GLU A 339 -33.22 -2.04 -37.57
N PHE A 340 -32.90 -2.94 -36.64
CA PHE A 340 -31.99 -2.69 -35.52
C PHE A 340 -31.15 -3.93 -35.21
N LEU A 341 -29.96 -3.70 -34.66
CA LEU A 341 -28.96 -4.72 -34.37
C LEU A 341 -28.95 -5.13 -32.90
N ILE A 342 -29.37 -4.23 -32.01
CA ILE A 342 -29.40 -4.45 -30.56
C ILE A 342 -30.66 -3.82 -29.95
N ARG A 343 -31.04 -4.33 -28.79
CA ARG A 343 -31.92 -3.65 -27.84
C ARG A 343 -31.05 -2.98 -26.77
N LEU A 344 -31.31 -1.72 -26.46
CA LEU A 344 -30.55 -0.96 -25.46
C LEU A 344 -31.49 -0.40 -24.40
N MET A 345 -31.23 -0.74 -23.15
CA MET A 345 -32.02 -0.37 -21.98
C MET A 345 -31.13 0.29 -20.94
N HIS A 346 -31.67 1.27 -20.23
CA HIS A 346 -31.04 1.87 -19.06
C HIS A 346 -31.55 1.15 -17.81
N HIS A 347 -30.65 0.74 -16.91
CA HIS A 347 -31.02 0.07 -15.67
C HIS A 347 -31.80 1.06 -14.79
N SER A 348 -33.03 0.71 -14.44
CA SER A 348 -33.96 1.53 -13.66
C SER A 348 -34.93 0.62 -12.91
N SER A 349 -35.63 1.12 -11.89
CA SER A 349 -36.40 0.31 -10.94
C SER A 349 -37.43 -0.70 -11.50
N ASN A 350 -37.81 -0.63 -12.77
CA ASN A 350 -38.79 -1.53 -13.40
C ASN A 350 -38.18 -2.54 -14.39
N ASP A 351 -36.88 -2.53 -14.62
CA ASP A 351 -36.25 -3.34 -15.65
C ASP A 351 -36.24 -4.85 -15.32
N ILE A 352 -35.97 -5.22 -14.06
CA ILE A 352 -35.97 -6.62 -13.60
C ILE A 352 -37.31 -7.33 -13.86
N ALA A 353 -38.43 -6.65 -13.59
CA ALA A 353 -39.77 -7.21 -13.83
C ALA A 353 -40.00 -7.51 -15.33
N VAL A 354 -39.50 -6.61 -16.18
CA VAL A 354 -39.58 -6.76 -17.65
C VAL A 354 -38.66 -7.89 -18.13
N LEU A 355 -37.44 -7.99 -17.60
CA LEU A 355 -36.49 -9.04 -17.95
C LEU A 355 -37.00 -10.44 -17.52
N ASN A 356 -37.67 -10.55 -16.37
CA ASN A 356 -38.30 -11.80 -15.92
C ASN A 356 -39.43 -12.26 -16.86
N LYS A 357 -40.19 -11.32 -17.41
CA LYS A 357 -41.28 -11.60 -18.36
C LYS A 357 -40.77 -12.13 -19.70
N TYR A 358 -39.60 -11.65 -20.15
CA TYR A 358 -38.96 -12.06 -21.41
C TYR A 358 -37.61 -12.71 -21.14
N LYS A 359 -37.62 -13.98 -20.72
CA LYS A 359 -36.40 -14.71 -20.39
C LYS A 359 -35.47 -14.85 -21.60
N CYS A 360 -34.17 -14.69 -21.34
CA CYS A 360 -33.10 -14.95 -22.31
C CYS A 360 -32.62 -16.40 -22.23
N ASP A 361 -31.82 -16.81 -23.21
CA ASP A 361 -31.11 -18.08 -23.17
C ASP A 361 -29.80 -17.97 -22.37
N ASP A 362 -29.07 -16.87 -22.58
CA ASP A 362 -27.80 -16.54 -21.93
C ASP A 362 -27.89 -15.16 -21.28
N LEU A 363 -27.61 -15.08 -19.98
CA LEU A 363 -27.50 -13.85 -19.21
C LEU A 363 -26.04 -13.63 -18.80
N PHE A 364 -25.47 -12.51 -19.22
CA PHE A 364 -24.14 -12.06 -18.81
C PHE A 364 -24.28 -10.90 -17.84
N ILE A 365 -23.67 -11.05 -16.67
CA ILE A 365 -23.59 -10.00 -15.67
C ILE A 365 -22.13 -9.55 -15.64
N ILE A 366 -21.89 -8.28 -15.93
CA ILE A 366 -20.55 -7.72 -16.08
C ILE A 366 -20.40 -6.57 -15.10
N GLY A 367 -19.48 -6.73 -14.16
CA GLY A 367 -19.34 -5.81 -13.04
C GLY A 367 -20.28 -6.12 -11.88
N ASP A 368 -20.34 -5.21 -10.91
CA ASP A 368 -21.14 -5.32 -9.70
C ASP A 368 -22.57 -4.81 -9.95
N CYS A 369 -23.39 -5.62 -10.60
CA CYS A 369 -24.78 -5.28 -10.91
C CYS A 369 -25.73 -5.77 -9.81
N ASN A 370 -26.67 -4.93 -9.38
CA ASN A 370 -27.77 -5.38 -8.53
C ASN A 370 -28.80 -6.16 -9.36
N ILE A 371 -28.86 -7.48 -9.14
CA ILE A 371 -29.80 -8.40 -9.82
C ILE A 371 -30.85 -8.98 -8.86
N GLU A 372 -31.08 -8.33 -7.72
CA GLU A 372 -32.07 -8.78 -6.75
C GLU A 372 -33.47 -8.88 -7.40
N GLY A 373 -34.10 -10.05 -7.26
CA GLY A 373 -35.41 -10.32 -7.86
C GLY A 373 -35.39 -10.85 -9.31
N LEU A 374 -34.22 -10.99 -9.95
CA LEU A 374 -34.13 -11.61 -11.28
C LEU A 374 -34.32 -13.14 -11.18
N GLU A 375 -35.22 -13.68 -12.01
CA GLU A 375 -35.51 -15.11 -12.08
C GLU A 375 -34.39 -15.87 -12.81
N GLN A 376 -33.76 -16.82 -12.12
CA GLN A 376 -32.61 -17.57 -12.64
C GLN A 376 -32.95 -18.95 -13.20
N GLN A 377 -34.22 -19.35 -13.14
CA GLN A 377 -34.67 -20.66 -13.62
C GLN A 377 -34.66 -20.70 -15.15
N ASP A 378 -34.15 -21.81 -15.69
CA ASP A 378 -34.10 -22.16 -17.12
C ASP A 378 -33.24 -21.25 -18.02
N ILE A 379 -32.33 -20.46 -17.42
CA ILE A 379 -31.40 -19.58 -18.15
C ILE A 379 -29.94 -19.94 -17.83
N THR A 380 -29.03 -19.73 -18.78
CA THR A 380 -27.59 -19.85 -18.51
C THR A 380 -27.06 -18.51 -17.99
N ILE A 381 -26.52 -18.48 -16.78
CA ILE A 381 -26.01 -17.25 -16.16
C ILE A 381 -24.49 -17.30 -16.10
N GLU A 382 -23.85 -16.25 -16.59
CA GLU A 382 -22.41 -16.06 -16.55
C GLU A 382 -22.08 -14.73 -15.88
N SER A 383 -21.66 -14.80 -14.62
CA SER A 383 -21.11 -13.64 -13.91
C SER A 383 -19.63 -13.47 -14.26
N LEU A 384 -19.28 -12.28 -14.75
CA LEU A 384 -17.94 -11.86 -15.14
C LEU A 384 -17.45 -10.78 -14.17
N GLU A 385 -16.85 -11.25 -13.06
CA GLU A 385 -16.19 -10.43 -12.04
C GLU A 385 -14.83 -9.91 -12.56
N LEU A 386 -14.87 -9.10 -13.61
CA LEU A 386 -13.70 -8.47 -14.24
C LEU A 386 -13.85 -6.96 -14.14
N ASN A 387 -12.74 -6.26 -13.90
CA ASN A 387 -12.74 -4.80 -13.69
C ASN A 387 -12.40 -4.01 -14.96
N LYS A 388 -12.24 -4.67 -16.10
CA LYS A 388 -11.95 -4.04 -17.39
C LYS A 388 -12.76 -4.68 -18.51
N ILE A 389 -13.44 -3.88 -19.32
CA ILE A 389 -14.07 -4.26 -20.59
C ILE A 389 -13.08 -5.01 -21.48
N GLN A 390 -11.80 -4.61 -21.54
CA GLN A 390 -10.82 -5.31 -22.35
C GLN A 390 -10.63 -6.79 -21.93
N GLN A 391 -10.68 -7.09 -20.63
CA GLN A 391 -10.65 -8.46 -20.13
C GLN A 391 -11.95 -9.21 -20.47
N VAL A 392 -13.10 -8.53 -20.37
CA VAL A 392 -14.41 -9.08 -20.78
C VAL A 392 -14.37 -9.45 -22.27
N LYS A 393 -13.83 -8.56 -23.13
CA LYS A 393 -13.64 -8.82 -24.57
C LYS A 393 -12.79 -10.05 -24.81
N TYR A 394 -11.72 -10.25 -24.04
CA TYR A 394 -10.89 -11.44 -24.15
C TYR A 394 -11.61 -12.72 -23.75
N VAL A 395 -12.29 -12.76 -22.60
CA VAL A 395 -13.00 -13.98 -22.15
C VAL A 395 -14.18 -14.31 -23.06
N MET A 396 -14.85 -13.32 -23.62
CA MET A 396 -15.86 -13.51 -24.66
C MET A 396 -15.26 -13.80 -26.04
N GLY A 397 -13.94 -13.86 -26.16
CA GLY A 397 -13.21 -14.18 -27.38
C GLY A 397 -13.24 -13.09 -28.45
N MET A 398 -13.76 -11.91 -28.18
CA MET A 398 -13.78 -10.76 -29.09
C MET A 398 -12.38 -10.16 -29.29
N SER A 399 -11.49 -10.36 -28.31
CA SER A 399 -10.08 -9.98 -28.38
C SER A 399 -9.16 -11.19 -28.15
N ASN A 400 -7.95 -11.11 -28.69
CA ASN A 400 -6.86 -12.06 -28.39
C ASN A 400 -5.91 -11.56 -27.30
N VAL A 401 -6.06 -10.31 -26.86
CA VAL A 401 -5.27 -9.66 -25.80
C VAL A 401 -6.18 -9.04 -24.74
N TYR A 402 -5.76 -9.03 -23.47
CA TYR A 402 -6.53 -8.46 -22.35
C TYR A 402 -5.75 -7.46 -21.49
N GLU A 403 -4.49 -7.22 -21.83
CA GLU A 403 -3.62 -6.25 -21.15
C GLU A 403 -4.07 -4.82 -21.39
#